data_AF-A0AAW7IAR1-F1
#
_entry.id   AF-A0AAW7IAR1-F1
#
_cell.length_a   1.000
_cell.length_b   1.000
_cell.length_c   1.000
_cell.angle_alpha   90.00
_cell.angle_beta   90.00
_cell.angle_gamma   90.00
#
_symmetry.space_group_name_H-M   'P 1'
#
loop_
_entity.id
_entity.type
_entity.pdbx_description
1 polymer ?
#
loop_
_entity_poly.entity_id
_entity_poly.type
_entity_poly.pdbx_seq_one_letter_code
_entity_poly.pdbx_strand_id
1 'polypeptide(L)'
;MGAYASHRYIKAFDDAEAHIRYIGFREREDKSESLGLFSEHSNFSNTNEFIESLKAKRFSHSAVPTIHTLLFSMSGDEWNRSGFKPGDYQKMIREGMKEWEIKTGYRLDWVAAEHRNPNHPHAHVAIRAAYKDRDGVEHTLKISNEDRKFFREQFQKMKERVRPFDPPPREFDHDFYQDREFERDPTFNIDTSFLDNFFYQVKRELEHEEWEREMVKKKANNKQRER
;
A
#
# COMPACT_ATOMS: atom_id res chain seq x y z
N MET A 1 -20.28 -5.51 4.67
CA MET A 1 -19.55 -4.59 3.78
C MET A 1 -18.42 -5.39 3.13
N GLY A 2 -18.28 -5.32 1.80
CA GLY A 2 -17.38 -6.19 1.03
C GLY A 2 -15.90 -5.81 1.09
N ALA A 3 -15.01 -6.70 0.62
CA ALA A 3 -13.57 -6.44 0.54
C ALA A 3 -13.27 -5.21 -0.30
N TYR A 4 -12.32 -4.40 0.15
CA TYR A 4 -11.84 -3.26 -0.61
C TYR A 4 -10.44 -3.53 -1.15
N ALA A 5 -10.29 -3.37 -2.47
CA ALA A 5 -8.99 -3.27 -3.10
C ALA A 5 -8.91 -1.98 -3.93
N SER A 6 -7.85 -1.20 -3.72
CA SER A 6 -7.57 0.02 -4.49
C SER A 6 -6.19 -0.02 -5.12
N HIS A 7 -6.02 0.79 -6.17
CA HIS A 7 -4.81 0.89 -6.96
C HIS A 7 -4.49 2.35 -7.23
N ARG A 8 -3.24 2.74 -6.99
CA ARG A 8 -2.64 4.03 -7.40
C ARG A 8 -1.26 3.76 -7.99
N TYR A 9 -0.64 4.78 -8.59
CA TYR A 9 0.74 4.70 -9.08
C TYR A 9 1.51 5.94 -8.64
N ILE A 10 2.82 5.79 -8.45
CA ILE A 10 3.75 6.86 -8.07
C ILE A 10 4.80 6.98 -9.17
N LYS A 11 5.07 8.21 -9.61
CA LYS A 11 5.99 8.52 -10.72
C LYS A 11 7.36 9.00 -10.29
N ALA A 12 7.44 9.71 -9.16
CA ALA A 12 8.71 10.19 -8.65
C ALA A 12 9.38 9.09 -7.82
N PHE A 13 10.70 8.96 -7.99
CA PHE A 13 11.50 8.00 -7.23
C PHE A 13 11.46 8.32 -5.73
N ASP A 14 11.64 9.60 -5.36
CA ASP A 14 11.68 10.03 -3.95
C ASP A 14 10.35 9.72 -3.23
N ASP A 15 9.21 10.00 -3.88
CA ASP A 15 7.88 9.63 -3.37
C ASP A 15 7.71 8.12 -3.21
N ALA A 16 8.24 7.33 -4.16
CA ALA A 16 8.16 5.87 -4.13
C ALA A 16 9.02 5.30 -2.99
N GLU A 17 10.24 5.81 -2.82
CA GLU A 17 11.13 5.45 -1.72
C GLU A 17 10.49 5.78 -0.37
N ALA A 18 9.95 6.99 -0.20
CA ALA A 18 9.26 7.41 1.01
C ALA A 18 8.08 6.49 1.33
N HIS A 19 7.26 6.16 0.32
CA HIS A 19 6.13 5.25 0.48
C HIS A 19 6.58 3.84 0.94
N ILE A 20 7.61 3.27 0.31
CA ILE A 20 8.13 1.94 0.64
C ILE A 20 8.71 1.90 2.06
N ARG A 21 9.49 2.91 2.43
CA ARG A 21 10.02 3.03 3.80
C ARG A 21 8.90 3.17 4.81
N TYR A 22 7.89 3.99 4.52
CA TYR A 22 6.75 4.18 5.42
C TYR A 22 5.98 2.88 5.67
N ILE A 23 5.59 2.14 4.62
CA ILE A 23 4.85 0.89 4.79
C ILE A 23 5.72 -0.20 5.45
N GLY A 24 7.04 -0.16 5.26
CA GLY A 24 7.95 -1.13 5.86
C GLY A 24 8.34 -0.84 7.32
N PHE A 25 8.29 0.42 7.76
CA PHE A 25 8.92 0.87 9.01
C PHE A 25 8.06 1.79 9.90
N ARG A 26 6.72 1.81 9.78
CA ARG A 26 5.87 2.65 10.67
C ARG A 26 6.36 2.58 12.12
N GLU A 27 6.84 3.72 12.60
CA GLU A 27 7.42 3.88 13.91
C GLU A 27 6.31 3.77 14.98
N ARG A 28 6.34 2.67 15.73
CA ARG A 28 6.01 2.58 17.16
C ARG A 28 4.63 3.09 17.61
N GLU A 29 3.59 2.30 17.37
CA GLU A 29 2.41 2.28 18.26
C GLU A 29 2.11 0.88 18.83
N ASP A 30 2.38 -0.20 18.07
CA ASP A 30 2.18 -1.56 18.58
C ASP A 30 3.39 -2.47 18.28
N LYS A 31 4.04 -2.97 19.34
CA LYS A 31 5.20 -3.89 19.26
C LYS A 31 4.84 -5.30 18.75
N SER A 32 3.59 -5.52 18.34
CA SER A 32 3.02 -6.82 17.96
C SER A 32 2.90 -7.05 16.44
N GLU A 33 3.14 -6.02 15.62
CA GLU A 33 3.05 -6.14 14.17
C GLU A 33 4.33 -6.77 13.58
N SER A 34 4.14 -7.73 12.67
CA SER A 34 5.23 -8.49 12.08
C SER A 34 6.16 -7.56 11.31
N LEU A 35 7.40 -7.50 11.78
CA LEU A 35 8.44 -6.58 11.38
C LEU A 35 8.79 -6.73 9.88
N GLY A 36 8.52 -5.69 9.10
CA GLY A 36 9.16 -5.47 7.80
C GLY A 36 8.35 -5.88 6.57
N LEU A 37 8.93 -5.54 5.42
CA LEU A 37 8.36 -5.91 4.12
C LEU A 37 8.46 -7.42 3.90
N PHE A 38 7.44 -7.99 3.26
CA PHE A 38 7.47 -9.34 2.72
C PHE A 38 7.37 -9.32 1.18
N SER A 39 7.78 -10.39 0.52
CA SER A 39 7.65 -10.60 -0.92
C SER A 39 7.09 -11.99 -1.21
N GLU A 40 7.13 -12.41 -2.47
CA GLU A 40 6.74 -13.75 -2.90
C GLU A 40 7.42 -14.86 -2.09
N HIS A 41 8.73 -14.73 -1.84
CA HIS A 41 9.55 -15.81 -1.27
C HIS A 41 10.11 -15.52 0.12
N SER A 42 10.00 -14.28 0.62
CA SER A 42 10.54 -13.89 1.92
C SER A 42 9.49 -13.23 2.79
N ASN A 43 9.54 -13.50 4.11
CA ASN A 43 8.81 -12.74 5.13
C ASN A 43 9.59 -11.49 5.58
N PHE A 44 10.86 -11.38 5.19
CA PHE A 44 11.77 -10.28 5.52
C PHE A 44 12.53 -9.87 4.25
N SER A 45 11.84 -9.14 3.38
CA SER A 45 12.39 -8.65 2.13
C SER A 45 13.37 -7.51 2.37
N ASN A 46 14.46 -7.52 1.61
CA ASN A 46 15.46 -6.46 1.68
C ASN A 46 14.90 -5.18 1.05
N THR A 47 14.45 -4.26 1.91
CA THR A 47 13.84 -2.99 1.49
C THR A 47 14.80 -2.16 0.63
N ASN A 48 16.08 -2.12 0.99
CA ASN A 48 17.06 -1.35 0.25
C ASN A 48 17.30 -1.93 -1.15
N GLU A 49 17.35 -3.25 -1.28
CA GLU A 49 17.51 -3.91 -2.58
C GLU A 49 16.34 -3.59 -3.52
N PHE A 50 15.10 -3.63 -3.01
CA PHE A 50 13.93 -3.25 -3.79
C PHE A 50 13.98 -1.77 -4.20
N ILE A 51 14.31 -0.85 -3.27
CA ILE A 51 14.45 0.59 -3.55
C ILE A 51 15.55 0.85 -4.59
N GLU A 52 16.70 0.19 -4.49
CA GLU A 52 17.77 0.32 -5.49
C GLU A 52 17.30 -0.13 -6.88
N SER A 53 16.47 -1.17 -6.96
CA SER A 53 15.90 -1.61 -8.24
C SER A 53 15.04 -0.53 -8.92
N LEU A 54 14.47 0.41 -8.16
CA LEU A 54 13.64 1.51 -8.67
C LEU A 54 14.46 2.65 -9.29
N LYS A 55 15.77 2.70 -9.06
CA LYS A 55 16.67 3.69 -9.69
C LYS A 55 17.01 3.35 -11.15
N ALA A 56 16.46 2.27 -11.70
CA ALA A 56 16.68 1.87 -13.08
C ALA A 56 16.32 3.01 -14.06
N LYS A 57 17.16 3.22 -15.08
CA LYS A 57 17.04 4.30 -16.09
C LYS A 57 15.66 4.41 -16.74
N ARG A 58 14.93 3.29 -16.84
CA ARG A 58 13.56 3.25 -17.40
C ARG A 58 12.54 4.07 -16.60
N PHE A 59 12.75 4.23 -15.30
CA PHE A 59 11.86 4.98 -14.40
C PHE A 59 12.27 6.44 -14.27
N SER A 60 13.36 6.86 -14.90
CA SER A 60 13.85 8.24 -14.83
C SER A 60 12.96 9.23 -15.61
N HIS A 61 12.11 8.74 -16.52
CA HIS A 61 11.23 9.58 -17.31
C HIS A 61 9.91 9.85 -16.57
N SER A 62 9.55 11.13 -16.40
CA SER A 62 8.38 11.57 -15.61
C SER A 62 7.02 11.01 -16.04
N ALA A 63 6.89 10.58 -17.30
CA ALA A 63 5.67 9.94 -17.80
C ALA A 63 5.51 8.49 -17.34
N VAL A 64 6.59 7.84 -16.91
CA VAL A 64 6.61 6.42 -16.53
C VAL A 64 6.46 6.33 -15.01
N PRO A 65 5.49 5.56 -14.48
CA PRO A 65 5.43 5.31 -13.05
C PRO A 65 6.68 4.54 -12.59
N THR A 66 7.12 4.77 -11.35
CA THR A 66 8.17 4.00 -10.69
C THR A 66 7.59 2.77 -10.02
N ILE A 67 6.45 2.94 -9.34
CA ILE A 67 5.73 1.85 -8.67
C ILE A 67 4.21 1.96 -8.87
N HIS A 68 3.55 0.81 -8.77
CA HIS A 68 2.12 0.68 -8.55
C HIS A 68 1.86 0.26 -7.11
N THR A 69 0.91 0.91 -6.45
CA THR A 69 0.53 0.63 -5.06
C THR A 69 -0.86 0.01 -5.05
N LEU A 70 -0.98 -1.19 -4.48
CA LEU A 70 -2.26 -1.82 -4.17
C LEU A 70 -2.51 -1.78 -2.67
N LEU A 71 -3.75 -1.48 -2.28
CA LEU A 71 -4.20 -1.54 -0.90
C LEU A 71 -5.34 -2.55 -0.80
N PHE A 72 -5.21 -3.50 0.10
CA PHE A 72 -6.25 -4.48 0.43
C PHE A 72 -6.69 -4.26 1.87
N SER A 73 -7.97 -3.97 2.09
CA SER A 73 -8.50 -3.68 3.42
C SER A 73 -9.84 -4.35 3.70
N MET A 74 -10.09 -4.57 4.99
CA MET A 74 -11.38 -5.00 5.51
C MET A 74 -11.74 -4.20 6.76
N SER A 75 -12.99 -4.29 7.21
CA SER A 75 -13.37 -3.65 8.48
C SER A 75 -12.80 -4.43 9.67
N GLY A 76 -12.51 -3.74 10.77
CA GLY A 76 -12.07 -4.38 12.02
C GLY A 76 -13.09 -5.37 12.57
N ASP A 77 -14.39 -5.08 12.41
CA ASP A 77 -15.46 -6.03 12.73
C ASP A 77 -15.36 -7.32 11.87
N GLU A 78 -15.14 -7.19 10.56
CA GLU A 78 -14.94 -8.36 9.69
C GLU A 78 -13.71 -9.16 10.10
N TRP A 79 -12.61 -8.49 10.43
CA TRP A 79 -11.39 -9.13 10.93
C TRP A 79 -11.61 -9.89 12.25
N ASN A 80 -12.31 -9.29 13.20
CA ASN A 80 -12.58 -9.91 14.49
C ASN A 80 -13.51 -11.13 14.36
N ARG A 81 -14.49 -11.08 13.44
CA ARG A 81 -15.45 -12.17 13.22
C ARG A 81 -14.97 -13.26 12.26
N SER A 82 -13.88 -13.06 11.53
CA SER A 82 -13.34 -14.00 10.54
C SER A 82 -12.33 -14.97 11.13
N GLY A 83 -11.78 -14.68 12.32
CA GLY A 83 -10.77 -15.51 12.94
C GLY A 83 -9.42 -15.46 12.22
N PHE A 84 -9.18 -14.42 11.40
CA PHE A 84 -7.88 -14.17 10.78
C PHE A 84 -6.80 -14.08 11.85
N LYS A 85 -5.64 -14.64 11.52
CA LYS A 85 -4.44 -14.64 12.34
C LYS A 85 -3.34 -13.83 11.68
N PRO A 86 -2.35 -13.40 12.48
CA PRO A 86 -1.09 -12.89 11.96
C PRO A 86 -0.53 -13.73 10.80
N GLY A 87 -0.28 -13.10 9.65
CA GLY A 87 0.28 -13.76 8.46
C GLY A 87 -0.77 -14.23 7.44
N ASP A 88 -2.06 -14.24 7.78
CA ASP A 88 -3.10 -14.60 6.81
C ASP A 88 -3.16 -13.58 5.66
N TYR A 89 -3.01 -12.28 5.95
CA TYR A 89 -2.83 -11.26 4.91
C TYR A 89 -1.66 -11.57 4.01
N GLN A 90 -0.50 -11.92 4.56
CA GLN A 90 0.69 -12.23 3.75
C GLN A 90 0.42 -13.40 2.80
N LYS A 91 -0.27 -14.45 3.28
CA LYS A 91 -0.66 -15.60 2.47
C LYS A 91 -1.64 -15.19 1.36
N MET A 92 -2.68 -14.43 1.69
CA MET A 92 -3.66 -13.94 0.71
C MET A 92 -3.00 -13.05 -0.34
N ILE A 93 -2.13 -12.12 0.06
CA ILE A 93 -1.41 -11.27 -0.89
C ILE A 93 -0.52 -12.10 -1.81
N ARG A 94 0.25 -13.05 -1.28
CA ARG A 94 1.08 -13.95 -2.12
C ARG A 94 0.25 -14.73 -3.12
N GLU A 95 -0.87 -15.31 -2.67
CA GLU A 95 -1.76 -16.06 -3.55
C GLU A 95 -2.38 -15.17 -4.63
N GLY A 96 -2.94 -14.01 -4.25
CA GLY A 96 -3.55 -13.07 -5.19
C GLY A 96 -2.55 -12.52 -6.22
N MET A 97 -1.33 -12.20 -5.79
CA MET A 97 -0.25 -11.80 -6.70
C MET A 97 0.14 -12.96 -7.62
N LYS A 98 0.24 -14.19 -7.09
CA LYS A 98 0.61 -15.35 -7.89
C LYS A 98 -0.44 -15.69 -8.96
N GLU A 99 -1.71 -15.64 -8.60
CA GLU A 99 -2.80 -15.83 -9.56
C GLU A 99 -2.80 -14.75 -10.64
N TRP A 100 -2.46 -13.51 -10.28
CA TRP A 100 -2.35 -12.44 -11.26
C TRP A 100 -1.19 -12.69 -12.24
N GLU A 101 -0.01 -13.07 -11.74
CA GLU A 101 1.13 -13.46 -12.56
C GLU A 101 0.80 -14.61 -13.52
N ILE A 102 0.08 -15.64 -13.04
CA ILE A 102 -0.34 -16.77 -13.87
C ILE A 102 -1.30 -16.30 -14.96
N LYS A 103 -2.29 -15.46 -14.60
CA LYS A 103 -3.30 -14.94 -15.53
C LYS A 103 -2.68 -14.10 -16.64
N THR A 104 -1.73 -13.22 -16.30
CA THR A 104 -1.12 -12.27 -17.25
C THR A 104 0.11 -12.82 -17.95
N GLY A 105 0.74 -13.86 -17.39
CA GLY A 105 2.05 -14.34 -17.81
C GLY A 105 3.20 -13.43 -17.39
N TYR A 106 2.97 -12.55 -16.41
CA TYR A 106 3.97 -11.62 -15.91
C TYR A 106 4.80 -12.26 -14.79
N ARG A 107 6.06 -11.87 -14.71
CA ARG A 107 6.88 -12.02 -13.51
C ARG A 107 7.10 -10.65 -12.90
N LEU A 108 6.58 -10.46 -11.70
CA LEU A 108 6.52 -9.17 -11.02
C LEU A 108 7.57 -9.12 -9.91
N ASP A 109 8.09 -7.92 -9.70
CA ASP A 109 8.91 -7.62 -8.54
C ASP A 109 8.09 -6.74 -7.61
N TRP A 110 7.80 -7.23 -6.41
CA TRP A 110 6.92 -6.56 -5.46
C TRP A 110 7.32 -6.84 -4.02
N VAL A 111 7.00 -5.87 -3.17
CA VAL A 111 7.11 -5.94 -1.72
C VAL A 111 5.79 -5.50 -1.10
N ALA A 112 5.50 -5.98 0.10
CA ALA A 112 4.25 -5.68 0.78
C ALA A 112 4.45 -5.58 2.29
N ALA A 113 3.52 -4.90 2.95
CA ALA A 113 3.45 -4.79 4.40
C ALA A 113 2.02 -5.07 4.87
N GLU A 114 1.91 -5.74 6.02
CA GLU A 114 0.64 -5.96 6.70
C GLU A 114 0.56 -5.01 7.90
N HIS A 115 -0.50 -4.21 7.98
CA HIS A 115 -0.82 -3.37 9.11
C HIS A 115 -2.12 -3.87 9.75
N ARG A 116 -2.11 -4.06 11.07
CA ARG A 116 -3.21 -4.65 11.85
C ARG A 116 -3.85 -3.63 12.78
N ASN A 117 -4.06 -2.42 12.27
CA ASN A 117 -4.85 -1.41 12.97
C ASN A 117 -6.19 -2.04 13.44
N PRO A 118 -6.53 -1.99 14.74
CA PRO A 118 -7.68 -2.73 15.29
C PRO A 118 -9.02 -2.46 14.59
N ASN A 119 -9.20 -1.26 14.05
CA ASN A 119 -10.43 -0.85 13.38
C ASN A 119 -10.42 -1.09 11.86
N HIS A 120 -9.23 -1.15 11.24
CA HIS A 120 -9.06 -1.16 9.79
C HIS A 120 -7.78 -1.92 9.40
N PRO A 121 -7.74 -3.25 9.57
CA PRO A 121 -6.59 -4.03 9.14
C PRO A 121 -6.49 -4.00 7.62
N HIS A 122 -5.26 -3.84 7.13
CA HIS A 122 -4.99 -3.66 5.71
C HIS A 122 -3.56 -4.08 5.34
N ALA A 123 -3.37 -4.41 4.07
CA ALA A 123 -2.06 -4.69 3.50
C ALA A 123 -1.77 -3.75 2.33
N HIS A 124 -0.57 -3.19 2.33
CA HIS A 124 -0.01 -2.40 1.22
C HIS A 124 0.87 -3.29 0.37
N VAL A 125 0.76 -3.19 -0.94
CA VAL A 125 1.64 -3.88 -1.90
C VAL A 125 2.22 -2.85 -2.85
N ALA A 126 3.54 -2.72 -2.86
CA ALA A 126 4.29 -1.92 -3.81
C ALA A 126 4.86 -2.84 -4.88
N ILE A 127 4.42 -2.65 -6.12
CA ILE A 127 4.85 -3.41 -7.29
C ILE A 127 5.73 -2.48 -8.13
N ARG A 128 6.91 -2.95 -8.52
CA ARG A 128 7.75 -2.22 -9.48
C ARG A 128 6.94 -2.00 -10.76
N ALA A 129 7.02 -0.82 -11.35
CA ALA A 129 6.30 -0.50 -12.59
C ALA A 129 6.87 -1.16 -13.85
N ALA A 130 7.43 -2.35 -13.70
CA ALA A 130 7.90 -3.19 -14.77
C ALA A 130 7.65 -4.67 -14.43
N TYR A 131 7.47 -5.47 -15.47
CA TYR A 131 7.35 -6.91 -15.37
C TYR A 131 8.30 -7.59 -16.35
N LYS A 132 8.70 -8.83 -16.05
CA LYS A 132 9.41 -9.67 -17.02
C LYS A 132 8.41 -10.61 -17.70
N ASP A 133 8.50 -10.74 -19.01
CA ASP A 133 7.74 -11.74 -19.74
C ASP A 133 8.36 -13.15 -19.60
N ARG A 134 7.84 -14.12 -20.35
CA ARG A 134 8.32 -15.51 -20.34
C ARG A 134 9.74 -15.65 -20.86
N ASP A 135 10.15 -14.77 -21.77
CA ASP A 135 11.48 -14.75 -22.37
C ASP A 135 12.47 -13.96 -21.49
N GLY A 136 11.99 -13.37 -20.38
CA GLY A 136 12.78 -12.60 -19.44
C GLY A 136 12.96 -11.13 -19.86
N VAL A 137 12.31 -10.69 -20.93
CA VAL A 137 12.36 -9.30 -21.39
C VAL A 137 11.49 -8.43 -20.49
N GLU A 138 12.03 -7.28 -20.11
CA GLU A 138 11.39 -6.41 -19.12
C GLU A 138 10.55 -5.30 -19.77
N HIS A 139 9.25 -5.34 -19.54
CA HIS A 139 8.26 -4.40 -20.08
C HIS A 139 7.69 -3.50 -19.00
N THR A 140 7.10 -2.36 -19.39
CA THR A 140 6.49 -1.43 -18.45
C THR A 140 5.13 -1.96 -18.02
N LEU A 141 4.90 -2.01 -16.72
CA LEU A 141 3.64 -2.48 -16.15
C LEU A 141 2.54 -1.44 -16.36
N LYS A 142 1.35 -1.91 -16.74
CA LYS A 142 0.12 -1.11 -16.77
C LYS A 142 -0.98 -1.91 -16.08
N ILE A 143 -1.62 -1.31 -15.09
CA ILE A 143 -2.75 -1.92 -14.37
C ILE A 143 -4.05 -1.32 -14.91
N SER A 144 -4.80 -2.16 -15.62
CA SER A 144 -6.08 -1.80 -16.24
C SER A 144 -7.22 -1.80 -15.21
N ASN A 145 -8.42 -1.38 -15.64
CA ASN A 145 -9.62 -1.50 -14.80
C ASN A 145 -10.03 -2.96 -14.58
N GLU A 146 -9.74 -3.85 -15.53
CA GLU A 146 -9.98 -5.29 -15.38
C GLU A 146 -9.08 -5.92 -14.33
N ASP A 147 -7.83 -5.47 -14.23
CA ASP A 147 -6.90 -5.90 -13.18
C ASP A 147 -7.38 -5.44 -11.80
N ARG A 148 -7.87 -4.19 -11.69
CA ARG A 148 -8.47 -3.68 -10.45
C ARG A 148 -9.68 -4.49 -10.01
N LYS A 149 -10.55 -4.84 -10.96
CA LYS A 149 -11.70 -5.71 -10.70
C LYS A 149 -11.23 -7.10 -10.25
N PHE A 150 -10.23 -7.66 -10.92
CA PHE A 150 -9.62 -8.93 -10.54
C PHE A 150 -9.09 -8.90 -9.11
N PHE A 151 -8.34 -7.87 -8.70
CA PHE A 151 -7.83 -7.79 -7.32
C PHE A 151 -8.94 -7.75 -6.28
N ARG A 152 -10.05 -7.02 -6.54
CA ARG A 152 -11.21 -6.99 -5.64
C ARG A 152 -11.87 -8.35 -5.53
N GLU A 153 -12.14 -9.00 -6.65
CA GLU A 153 -12.78 -10.31 -6.70
C GLU A 153 -11.92 -11.39 -6.05
N GLN A 154 -10.62 -11.39 -6.33
CA GLN A 154 -9.71 -12.36 -5.73
C GLN A 154 -9.56 -12.17 -4.23
N PHE A 155 -9.45 -10.92 -3.78
CA PHE A 155 -9.38 -10.66 -2.36
C PHE A 155 -10.67 -11.12 -1.64
N GLN A 156 -11.84 -10.88 -2.24
CA GLN A 156 -13.10 -11.38 -1.71
C GLN A 156 -13.14 -12.92 -1.65
N LYS A 157 -12.74 -13.62 -2.72
CA LYS A 157 -12.67 -15.10 -2.74
C LYS A 157 -11.72 -15.67 -1.68
N MET A 158 -10.55 -15.04 -1.51
CA MET A 158 -9.56 -15.49 -0.53
C MET A 158 -10.08 -15.33 0.90
N LYS A 159 -10.80 -14.24 1.19
CA LYS A 159 -11.48 -14.07 2.48
C LYS A 159 -12.53 -15.14 2.71
N GLU A 160 -13.38 -15.42 1.71
CA GLU A 160 -14.42 -16.45 1.79
C GLU A 160 -13.83 -17.85 2.00
N ARG A 161 -12.62 -18.12 1.50
CA ARG A 161 -11.93 -19.39 1.76
C ARG A 161 -11.50 -19.53 3.22
N VAL A 162 -10.98 -18.47 3.83
CA VAL A 162 -10.60 -18.47 5.25
C VAL A 162 -11.84 -18.47 6.14
N ARG A 163 -12.91 -17.81 5.67
CA ARG A 163 -14.17 -17.66 6.37
C ARG A 163 -15.36 -18.03 5.46
N PRO A 164 -15.78 -19.30 5.44
CA PRO A 164 -16.86 -19.76 4.57
C PRO A 164 -18.26 -19.21 4.94
N PHE A 165 -18.40 -18.60 6.12
CA PHE A 165 -19.66 -18.03 6.60
C PHE A 165 -19.44 -16.63 7.17
N ASP A 166 -20.09 -15.62 6.59
CA ASP A 166 -20.20 -14.27 7.17
C ASP A 166 -21.43 -14.27 8.09
N PRO A 167 -21.32 -14.52 9.42
CA PRO A 167 -22.42 -14.24 10.32
C PRO A 167 -22.90 -12.81 10.08
N PRO A 168 -24.21 -12.54 10.15
CA PRO A 168 -24.73 -11.20 9.99
C PRO A 168 -23.95 -10.23 10.89
N PRO A 169 -23.80 -8.95 10.49
CA PRO A 169 -23.21 -7.94 11.35
C PRO A 169 -23.86 -8.07 12.72
N ARG A 170 -23.06 -8.12 13.80
CA ARG A 170 -23.66 -8.07 15.13
C ARG A 170 -24.48 -6.78 15.18
N GLU A 171 -25.74 -6.87 15.61
CA GLU A 171 -26.53 -5.73 16.03
C GLU A 171 -25.84 -5.12 17.26
N PHE A 172 -24.73 -4.40 17.05
CA PHE A 172 -24.05 -3.63 18.10
C PHE A 172 -24.60 -2.22 18.04
N ASP A 173 -25.46 -1.94 19.03
CA ASP A 173 -26.02 -0.67 19.49
C ASP A 173 -26.03 0.49 18.49
N HIS A 174 -27.25 0.79 18.04
CA HIS A 174 -27.66 1.98 17.29
C HIS A 174 -27.22 3.31 17.93
N ASP A 175 -26.70 3.30 19.17
CA ASP A 175 -26.36 4.48 19.95
C ASP A 175 -25.01 5.11 19.56
N PHE A 176 -24.07 4.37 18.94
CA PHE A 176 -22.79 4.96 18.52
C PHE A 176 -22.87 5.81 17.23
N TYR A 177 -23.98 5.69 16.50
CA TYR A 177 -24.24 6.44 15.26
C TYR A 177 -25.18 7.63 15.45
N GLN A 178 -25.84 7.77 16.59
CA GLN A 178 -26.83 8.82 16.80
C GLN A 178 -26.21 10.21 17.05
N ASP A 179 -24.95 10.29 17.50
CA ASP A 179 -24.24 11.57 17.72
C ASP A 179 -23.61 12.18 16.45
N ARG A 180 -23.78 11.57 15.27
CA ARG A 180 -23.35 12.18 13.98
C ARG A 180 -24.48 12.32 12.96
N GLU A 181 -25.74 12.30 13.40
CA GLU A 181 -26.88 12.64 12.54
C GLU A 181 -27.11 14.16 12.48
N PHE A 182 -26.16 14.90 11.91
CA PHE A 182 -26.47 16.13 11.18
C PHE A 182 -25.60 16.17 9.93
N GLU A 183 -26.26 16.28 8.77
CA GLU A 183 -25.70 16.38 7.40
C GLU A 183 -25.34 15.06 6.70
N ARG A 184 -26.38 14.27 6.37
CA ARG A 184 -26.33 13.29 5.28
C ARG A 184 -26.61 13.98 3.93
N ASP A 185 -25.59 14.05 3.08
CA ASP A 185 -25.74 14.13 1.62
C ASP A 185 -25.41 12.74 1.03
N PRO A 186 -26.17 12.21 0.04
CA PRO A 186 -26.05 10.82 -0.38
C PRO A 186 -24.93 10.66 -1.41
N THR A 187 -23.69 10.65 -0.93
CA THR A 187 -22.55 10.12 -1.69
C THR A 187 -21.79 9.13 -0.83
N PHE A 188 -21.59 7.92 -1.36
CA PHE A 188 -20.85 6.83 -0.74
C PHE A 188 -19.37 7.24 -0.53
N ASN A 189 -19.09 7.99 0.54
CA ASN A 189 -17.75 8.31 0.98
C ASN A 189 -17.25 7.21 1.92
N ILE A 190 -16.72 6.14 1.34
CA ILE A 190 -15.71 5.33 2.02
C ILE A 190 -14.50 6.23 2.20
N ASP A 191 -14.04 6.38 3.43
CA ASP A 191 -13.09 7.40 3.87
C ASP A 191 -11.75 7.36 3.11
N THR A 192 -11.66 8.10 2.01
CA THR A 192 -10.40 8.40 1.31
C THR A 192 -9.59 9.46 2.04
N SER A 193 -10.12 10.09 3.10
CA SER A 193 -9.41 11.11 3.87
C SER A 193 -8.18 10.54 4.56
N PHE A 194 -8.13 9.25 4.89
CA PHE A 194 -6.89 8.62 5.37
C PHE A 194 -5.80 8.61 4.29
N LEU A 195 -6.12 8.24 3.05
CA LEU A 195 -5.15 8.25 1.95
C LEU A 195 -4.77 9.68 1.55
N ASP A 196 -5.73 10.60 1.54
CA ASP A 196 -5.47 11.98 1.12
C ASP A 196 -4.75 12.77 2.23
N ASN A 197 -5.07 12.55 3.52
CA ASN A 197 -4.24 13.02 4.64
C ASN A 197 -2.86 12.34 4.65
N PHE A 198 -2.74 11.08 4.25
CA PHE A 198 -1.47 10.36 4.12
C PHE A 198 -0.58 10.95 3.03
N PHE A 199 -1.09 11.14 1.82
CA PHE A 199 -0.35 11.80 0.74
C PHE A 199 -0.05 13.27 1.07
N TYR A 200 -0.94 13.94 1.82
CA TYR A 200 -0.71 15.28 2.31
C TYR A 200 0.41 15.34 3.36
N GLN A 201 0.46 14.41 4.32
CA GLN A 201 1.54 14.32 5.30
C GLN A 201 2.89 14.01 4.64
N VAL A 202 2.93 13.04 3.71
CA VAL A 202 4.14 12.70 2.95
C VAL A 202 4.65 13.90 2.16
N LYS A 203 3.77 14.63 1.45
CA LYS A 203 4.16 15.86 0.74
C LYS A 203 4.70 16.93 1.68
N ARG A 204 4.06 17.11 2.84
CA ARG A 204 4.47 18.14 3.82
C ARG A 204 5.84 17.83 4.44
N GLU A 205 6.15 16.56 4.69
CA GLU A 205 7.47 16.14 5.18
C GLU A 205 8.55 16.29 4.12
N LEU A 206 8.27 15.93 2.85
CA LEU A 206 9.16 16.18 1.72
C LEU A 206 9.47 17.67 1.52
N GLU A 207 8.44 18.52 1.54
CA GLU A 207 8.60 19.98 1.45
C GLU A 207 9.44 20.53 2.62
N HIS A 208 9.29 19.98 3.82
CA HIS A 208 10.07 20.38 4.99
C HIS A 208 11.54 19.95 4.88
N GLU A 209 11.82 18.72 4.41
CA GLU A 209 13.19 18.27 4.14
C GLU A 209 13.86 19.10 3.04
N GLU A 210 13.16 19.44 1.97
CA GLU A 210 13.69 20.30 0.91
C GLU A 210 14.01 21.70 1.43
N TRP A 211 13.12 22.27 2.25
CA TRP A 211 13.33 23.56 2.90
C TRP A 211 14.56 23.53 3.82
N GLU A 212 14.74 22.46 4.60
CA GLU A 212 15.93 22.30 5.45
C GLU A 212 17.22 22.17 4.62
N ARG A 213 17.21 21.39 3.53
CA ARG A 213 18.36 21.27 2.61
C ARG A 213 18.70 22.61 1.96
N GLU A 214 17.71 23.42 1.59
CA GLU A 214 17.93 24.78 1.09
C GLU A 214 18.51 25.71 2.15
N MET A 215 18.03 25.63 3.39
CA MET A 215 18.52 26.44 4.51
C MET A 215 19.97 26.09 4.87
N VAL A 216 20.33 24.80 4.81
CA VAL A 216 21.71 24.33 5.00
C VAL A 216 22.61 24.83 3.86
N LYS A 217 22.16 24.77 2.60
CA LYS A 217 22.91 25.32 1.45
C LYS A 217 23.09 26.83 1.55
N LYS A 218 22.07 27.58 1.96
CA LYS A 218 22.15 29.04 2.18
C LYS A 218 23.12 29.39 3.32
N LYS A 219 23.09 28.66 4.43
CA LYS A 219 24.06 28.83 5.53
C LYS A 219 25.49 28.50 5.10
N ALA A 220 25.69 27.46 4.30
CA ALA A 220 27.00 27.11 3.76
C ALA A 220 27.55 28.18 2.80
N ASN A 221 26.70 28.73 1.92
CA ASN A 221 27.09 29.82 1.00
C ASN A 221 27.40 31.14 1.72
N ASN A 222 26.67 31.49 2.78
CA ASN A 222 27.01 32.66 3.59
C ASN A 222 28.35 32.51 4.30
N LYS A 223 28.66 31.31 4.81
CA LYS A 223 29.92 31.03 5.49
C LYS A 223 31.14 31.04 4.56
N GLN A 224 30.94 30.82 3.26
CA GLN A 224 31.98 30.98 2.22
C GLN A 224 32.16 32.42 1.75
N ARG A 225 31.15 33.29 1.91
CA ARG A 225 31.24 34.72 1.59
C ARG A 225 31.84 35.58 2.70
N GLU A 226 31.87 35.06 3.93
CA GLU A 226 32.47 35.70 5.10
C GLU A 226 33.94 35.29 5.35
N ARG A 227 34.55 34.52 4.43
CA ARG A 227 35.98 34.19 4.41
C ARG A 227 36.64 34.85 3.22
#